data_AF-A0A7Y5XXA4-F1
#
_entry.id   AF-A0A7Y5XXA4-F1
#
_cell.length_a   1.000
_cell.length_b   1.000
_cell.length_c   1.000
_cell.angle_alpha   90.00
_cell.angle_beta   90.00
_cell.angle_gamma   90.00
#
_symmetry.space_group_name_H-M   'P 1'
#
loop_
_entity.id
_entity.type
_entity.pdbx_description
1 polymer ?
#
loop_
_entity_poly.entity_id
_entity_poly.type
_entity_poly.pdbx_seq_one_letter_code
_entity_poly.pdbx_strand_id
1 'polypeptide(L)'
;MRIALAIGGNALIRAGEAGTWEQQQTNAREIAVEVAALHAAGHQLRLTPGNGPLVGALMLQQALGGAEAPPLPLDALTAMTQGQIGYLLMTALGQVDPSLPTAALITRERVDVGDPAFDTPTKRVGPFYGHEDAGRLAEQRKWDMAPDAGRGWRRVVASPRPREV
;
A
#
# COMPACT_ATOMS: atom_id res chain seq x y z
N MET A 1 -10.39 -6.98 24.76
CA MET A 1 -9.66 -5.68 24.74
C MET A 1 -9.80 -5.05 23.35
N ARG A 2 -9.50 -3.76 23.17
CA ARG A 2 -9.39 -3.15 21.83
C ARG A 2 -7.93 -3.15 21.38
N ILE A 3 -7.64 -3.68 20.20
CA ILE A 3 -6.28 -3.81 19.64
C ILE A 3 -6.24 -3.10 18.29
N ALA A 4 -5.28 -2.20 18.12
CA ALA A 4 -4.91 -1.65 16.82
C ALA A 4 -3.77 -2.50 16.25
N LEU A 5 -4.03 -3.22 15.16
CA LEU A 5 -3.07 -4.13 14.52
C LEU A 5 -2.56 -3.51 13.22
N ALA A 6 -1.30 -3.08 13.24
CA ALA A 6 -0.61 -2.61 12.04
C ALA A 6 -0.10 -3.80 11.22
N ILE A 7 -0.66 -3.96 10.02
CA ILE A 7 -0.25 -5.01 9.07
C ILE A 7 0.83 -4.41 8.17
N GLY A 8 2.02 -5.01 8.15
CA GLY A 8 3.13 -4.51 7.32
C GLY A 8 2.77 -4.45 5.84
N GLY A 9 3.29 -3.46 5.10
CA GLY A 9 2.99 -3.31 3.67
C GLY A 9 3.41 -4.51 2.81
N ASN A 10 4.41 -5.27 3.27
CA ASN A 10 4.89 -6.50 2.61
C ASN A 10 4.15 -7.76 3.08
N ALA A 11 3.14 -7.62 3.96
CA ALA A 11 2.38 -8.77 4.44
C ALA A 11 1.44 -9.32 3.36
N LEU A 12 0.98 -8.47 2.43
CA LEU A 12 0.11 -8.85 1.32
C LEU A 12 0.90 -9.17 0.03
N ILE A 13 2.09 -8.60 -0.13
CA ILE A 13 3.04 -8.91 -1.21
C ILE A 13 4.43 -9.05 -0.58
N ARG A 14 4.92 -10.28 -0.48
CA ARG A 14 6.20 -10.61 0.17
C ARG A 14 7.37 -10.31 -0.76
N ALA A 15 8.56 -10.21 -0.18
CA ALA A 15 9.78 -10.04 -0.97
C ALA A 15 9.99 -11.24 -1.92
N GLY A 16 10.19 -10.96 -3.21
CA GLY A 16 10.36 -11.99 -4.25
C GLY A 16 9.06 -12.48 -4.88
N GLU A 17 7.89 -12.08 -4.37
CA GLU A 17 6.62 -12.40 -5.03
C GLU A 17 6.36 -11.46 -6.21
N ALA A 18 5.67 -12.00 -7.23
CA ALA A 18 5.21 -11.22 -8.37
C ALA A 18 4.03 -10.29 -8.00
N GLY A 19 3.37 -10.54 -6.86
CA GLY A 19 2.23 -9.76 -6.40
C GLY A 19 0.94 -10.10 -7.14
N THR A 20 0.78 -11.34 -7.63
CA THR A 20 -0.48 -11.75 -8.28
C THR A 20 -1.65 -11.70 -7.30
N TRP A 21 -2.88 -11.66 -7.82
CA TRP A 21 -4.07 -11.66 -6.98
C TRP A 21 -4.17 -12.93 -6.11
N GLU A 22 -3.77 -14.08 -6.63
CA GLU A 22 -3.74 -15.36 -5.91
C GLU A 22 -2.72 -15.35 -4.77
N GLN A 23 -1.55 -14.75 -4.99
CA GLN A 23 -0.54 -14.56 -3.94
C GLN A 23 -1.08 -13.64 -2.85
N GLN A 24 -1.69 -12.51 -3.23
CA GLN A 24 -2.32 -11.59 -2.29
C GLN A 24 -3.45 -12.26 -1.48
N GLN A 25 -4.27 -13.10 -2.10
CA GLN A 25 -5.31 -13.89 -1.41
C GLN A 25 -4.73 -14.91 -0.43
N THR A 26 -3.70 -15.65 -0.82
CA THR A 26 -3.00 -16.60 0.06
C THR A 26 -2.44 -15.89 1.28
N ASN A 27 -1.73 -14.80 1.06
CA ASN A 27 -1.14 -13.98 2.12
C ASN A 27 -2.21 -13.36 3.04
N ALA A 28 -3.31 -12.86 2.47
CA ALA A 28 -4.43 -12.32 3.23
C ALA A 28 -5.12 -13.39 4.08
N ARG A 29 -5.21 -14.64 3.60
CA ARG A 29 -5.77 -15.76 4.36
C ARG A 29 -4.93 -16.09 5.59
N GLU A 30 -3.61 -16.08 5.47
CA GLU A 30 -2.72 -16.28 6.63
C GLU A 30 -2.94 -15.19 7.70
N ILE A 31 -3.05 -13.93 7.29
CA ILE A 31 -3.39 -12.83 8.20
C ILE A 31 -4.77 -13.03 8.82
N ALA A 32 -5.75 -13.46 8.03
CA ALA A 32 -7.13 -13.65 8.48
C ALA A 32 -7.25 -14.74 9.56
N VAL A 33 -6.47 -15.82 9.48
CA VAL A 33 -6.43 -16.87 10.52
C VAL A 33 -5.99 -16.29 11.86
N GLU A 34 -4.92 -15.50 11.89
CA GLU A 34 -4.41 -14.89 13.12
C GLU A 34 -5.39 -13.85 13.69
N VAL A 35 -6.00 -13.05 12.81
CA VAL A 35 -7.02 -12.06 13.20
C VAL A 35 -8.26 -12.74 13.78
N ALA A 36 -8.73 -13.83 13.16
CA ALA A 36 -9.86 -14.60 13.66
C ALA A 36 -9.57 -15.23 15.02
N ALA A 37 -8.35 -15.75 15.24
CA ALA A 37 -7.93 -16.27 16.54
C ALA A 37 -7.96 -15.19 17.64
N LEU A 38 -7.45 -13.99 17.35
CA LEU A 38 -7.53 -12.85 18.27
C LEU A 38 -8.98 -12.43 18.55
N HIS A 39 -9.86 -12.47 17.54
CA HIS A 39 -11.27 -12.20 17.74
C HIS A 39 -11.94 -13.25 18.65
N ALA A 40 -11.68 -14.54 18.40
CA ALA A 40 -12.19 -15.65 19.20
C ALA A 40 -11.72 -15.58 20.67
N ALA A 41 -10.56 -14.98 20.93
CA ALA A 41 -10.08 -14.66 22.28
C ALA A 41 -10.82 -13.45 22.94
N GLY A 42 -11.88 -12.93 22.33
CA GLY A 42 -12.69 -11.83 22.86
C GLY A 42 -12.10 -10.44 22.62
N HIS A 43 -11.29 -10.26 21.59
CA HIS A 43 -10.71 -8.97 21.23
C HIS A 43 -11.51 -8.25 20.13
N GLN A 44 -11.56 -6.92 20.23
CA GLN A 44 -12.04 -6.02 19.19
C GLN A 44 -10.83 -5.48 18.44
N LEU A 45 -10.82 -5.65 17.11
CA LEU A 45 -9.64 -5.40 16.30
C LEU A 45 -9.88 -4.22 15.34
N ARG A 46 -8.90 -3.33 15.23
CA ARG A 46 -8.80 -2.34 14.14
C ARG A 46 -7.55 -2.65 13.34
N LEU A 47 -7.72 -3.03 12.09
CA LEU A 47 -6.61 -3.35 11.19
C LEU A 47 -6.16 -2.09 10.45
N THR A 48 -4.86 -1.84 10.41
CA THR A 48 -4.26 -0.73 9.65
C THR A 48 -3.16 -1.26 8.73
N PRO A 49 -3.50 -1.67 7.49
CA PRO A 49 -2.53 -2.23 6.57
C PRO A 49 -1.71 -1.15 5.85
N GLY A 50 -0.42 -1.41 5.69
CA GLY A 50 0.40 -0.67 4.75
C GLY A 50 0.03 -1.00 3.30
N ASN A 51 0.15 -0.03 2.39
CA ASN A 51 -0.20 -0.19 0.97
C ASN A 51 0.99 -0.08 0.00
N GLY A 52 2.22 0.04 0.50
CA GLY A 52 3.41 0.42 -0.30
C GLY A 52 3.61 -0.38 -1.60
N PRO A 53 3.65 -1.73 -1.55
CA PRO A 53 3.74 -2.54 -2.76
C PRO A 53 2.54 -2.37 -3.71
N LEU A 54 1.31 -2.31 -3.17
CA LEU A 54 0.09 -2.24 -3.95
C LEU A 54 -0.08 -0.88 -4.65
N VAL A 55 0.14 0.22 -3.91
CA VAL A 55 0.11 1.57 -4.50
C VAL A 55 1.23 1.73 -5.50
N GLY A 56 2.39 1.12 -5.24
CA GLY A 56 3.49 1.07 -6.18
C GLY A 56 3.15 0.37 -7.50
N ALA A 57 2.49 -0.78 -7.43
CA ALA A 57 2.02 -1.51 -8.61
C ALA A 57 0.96 -0.70 -9.38
N LEU A 58 0.00 -0.11 -8.67
CA LEU A 58 -1.04 0.73 -9.26
C LEU A 58 -0.45 1.98 -9.93
N MET A 59 0.56 2.62 -9.33
CA MET A 59 1.29 3.73 -9.95
C MET A 59 1.98 3.32 -11.25
N LEU A 60 2.57 2.11 -11.30
CA LEU A 60 3.15 1.58 -12.54
C LEU A 60 2.07 1.39 -13.61
N GLN A 61 0.92 0.80 -13.25
CA GLN A 61 -0.21 0.62 -14.16
C GLN A 61 -0.70 1.96 -14.73
N GLN A 62 -0.90 2.97 -13.88
CA GLN A 62 -1.28 4.32 -14.29
C GLN A 62 -0.28 4.92 -15.27
N ALA A 63 1.00 4.69 -15.03
CA ALA A 63 2.05 5.25 -15.86
C ALA A 63 2.22 4.52 -17.20
N LEU A 64 1.92 3.22 -17.26
CA LEU A 64 1.89 2.43 -18.50
C LEU A 64 0.62 2.71 -19.33
N GLY A 65 -0.53 2.87 -18.68
CA GLY A 65 -1.82 3.17 -19.32
C GLY A 65 -2.07 4.66 -19.60
N GLY A 66 -1.18 5.54 -19.13
CA GLY A 66 -1.36 7.00 -19.14
C GLY A 66 -1.62 7.63 -20.51
N ALA A 67 -1.20 6.96 -21.60
CA ALA A 67 -1.44 7.40 -22.97
C ALA A 67 -2.90 7.18 -23.42
N GLU A 68 -3.58 6.19 -22.86
CA GLU A 68 -4.97 5.83 -23.19
C GLU A 68 -5.97 6.35 -22.15
N ALA A 69 -5.56 6.36 -20.88
CA ALA A 69 -6.37 6.85 -19.78
C ALA A 69 -5.53 7.81 -18.91
N PRO A 70 -5.96 9.07 -18.70
CA PRO A 70 -5.21 10.02 -17.90
C PRO A 70 -4.89 9.48 -16.50
N PRO A 71 -3.62 9.59 -16.05
CA PRO A 71 -3.23 9.05 -14.76
C PRO A 71 -3.85 9.82 -13.60
N LEU A 72 -4.27 9.10 -12.56
CA LEU A 72 -4.80 9.69 -11.32
C LEU A 72 -3.67 10.10 -10.36
N PRO A 73 -3.91 11.12 -9.50
CA PRO A 73 -2.94 11.54 -8.50
C PRO A 73 -2.76 10.49 -7.38
N LEU A 74 -1.64 10.57 -6.67
CA LEU A 74 -1.22 9.55 -5.69
C LEU A 74 -2.20 9.34 -4.53
N ASP A 75 -2.89 10.39 -4.10
CA ASP A 75 -3.92 10.34 -3.07
C ASP A 75 -5.14 9.53 -3.54
N ALA A 76 -5.58 9.72 -4.79
CA ALA A 76 -6.62 8.90 -5.39
C ALA A 76 -6.19 7.43 -5.52
N LEU A 77 -4.94 7.15 -5.92
CA LEU A 77 -4.42 5.77 -5.95
C LEU A 77 -4.35 5.16 -4.54
N THR A 78 -4.03 5.96 -3.53
CA THR A 78 -4.06 5.53 -2.14
C THR A 78 -5.49 5.18 -1.72
N ALA A 79 -6.49 5.97 -2.07
CA ALA A 79 -7.90 5.64 -1.81
C ALA A 79 -8.35 4.34 -2.54
N MET A 80 -7.94 4.15 -3.80
CA MET A 80 -8.22 2.92 -4.55
C MET A 80 -7.60 1.69 -3.86
N THR A 81 -6.35 1.79 -3.42
CA THR A 81 -5.68 0.67 -2.72
C THR A 81 -6.27 0.38 -1.34
N GLN A 82 -6.87 1.36 -0.65
CA GLN A 82 -7.65 1.09 0.55
C GLN A 82 -8.88 0.20 0.23
N GLY A 83 -9.58 0.50 -0.87
CA GLY A 83 -10.68 -0.34 -1.35
C GLY A 83 -10.23 -1.76 -1.70
N GLN A 84 -9.13 -1.90 -2.45
CA GLN A 84 -8.54 -3.20 -2.80
C GLN A 84 -8.16 -4.02 -1.56
N ILE A 85 -7.40 -3.43 -0.63
CA ILE A 85 -6.92 -4.13 0.57
C ILE A 85 -8.09 -4.47 1.50
N GLY A 86 -9.02 -3.51 1.67
CA GLY A 86 -10.21 -3.70 2.48
C GLY A 86 -11.04 -4.87 1.96
N TYR A 87 -11.32 -4.90 0.67
CA TYR A 87 -12.02 -6.01 0.02
C TYR A 87 -11.29 -7.33 0.24
N LEU A 88 -9.99 -7.39 -0.07
CA LEU A 88 -9.17 -8.59 0.08
C LEU A 88 -9.19 -9.16 1.50
N LEU A 89 -8.98 -8.32 2.51
CA LEU A 89 -8.96 -8.74 3.91
C LEU A 89 -10.36 -9.15 4.40
N MET A 90 -11.42 -8.41 4.05
CA MET A 90 -12.79 -8.78 4.41
C MET A 90 -13.19 -10.12 3.78
N THR A 91 -12.84 -10.35 2.51
CA THR A 91 -13.07 -11.63 1.84
C THR A 91 -12.32 -12.76 2.52
N ALA A 92 -11.03 -12.58 2.82
CA ALA A 92 -10.22 -13.60 3.51
C ALA A 92 -10.77 -13.90 4.93
N LEU A 93 -11.16 -12.88 5.68
CA LEU A 93 -11.78 -13.02 7.00
C LEU A 93 -13.12 -13.76 6.93
N GLY A 94 -14.01 -13.40 6.00
CA GLY A 94 -15.28 -14.09 5.83
C GLY A 94 -15.14 -15.55 5.39
N GLN A 95 -14.05 -15.91 4.72
CA GLN A 95 -13.74 -17.31 4.38
C GLN A 95 -13.21 -18.11 5.58
N VAL A 96 -12.57 -17.46 6.56
CA VAL A 96 -12.05 -18.09 7.78
C VAL A 96 -13.13 -18.18 8.84
N ASP A 97 -13.86 -17.09 9.05
CA ASP A 97 -14.98 -16.98 9.99
C ASP A 97 -16.12 -16.18 9.35
N PRO A 98 -17.13 -16.86 8.76
CA PRO A 98 -18.29 -16.20 8.15
C PRO A 98 -19.16 -15.41 9.13
N SER A 99 -19.00 -15.63 10.44
CA SER A 99 -19.76 -14.92 11.48
C SER A 99 -19.11 -13.60 11.90
N LEU A 100 -17.86 -13.37 11.51
CA LEU A 100 -17.10 -12.18 11.89
C LEU A 100 -17.62 -10.95 11.11
N PRO A 101 -18.22 -9.95 11.79
CA PRO A 101 -18.61 -8.72 11.12
C PRO A 101 -17.36 -7.92 10.75
N THR A 102 -17.22 -7.59 9.47
CA THR A 102 -16.09 -6.82 8.96
C THR A 102 -16.57 -5.62 8.14
N ALA A 103 -15.80 -4.53 8.20
CA ALA A 103 -16.03 -3.33 7.40
C ALA A 103 -14.69 -2.68 7.06
N ALA A 104 -14.53 -2.24 5.80
CA ALA A 104 -13.43 -1.43 5.35
C ALA A 104 -13.87 0.03 5.26
N LEU A 105 -13.12 0.93 5.88
CA LEU A 105 -13.42 2.35 5.91
C LEU A 105 -12.36 3.12 5.12
N ILE A 106 -12.79 3.86 4.11
CA ILE A 106 -11.92 4.83 3.45
C ILE A 106 -11.55 5.91 4.47
N THR A 107 -10.25 6.07 4.68
CA THR A 107 -9.68 6.95 5.69
C THR A 107 -8.82 8.02 5.02
N ARG A 108 -8.94 9.26 5.47
CA ARG A 108 -8.10 10.38 5.05
C ARG A 108 -7.30 10.86 6.25
N GLU A 109 -6.03 11.17 6.04
CA GLU A 109 -5.17 11.71 7.08
C GLU A 109 -4.90 13.19 6.81
N ARG A 110 -5.02 14.03 7.84
CA ARG A 110 -4.60 15.43 7.74
C ARG A 110 -3.09 15.50 7.93
N VAL A 111 -2.43 16.16 6.99
CA VAL A 111 -0.98 16.43 7.02
C VAL A 111 -0.75 17.94 6.95
N ASP A 112 0.44 18.36 7.37
CA ASP A 112 0.84 19.77 7.34
C ASP A 112 1.40 20.12 5.96
N VAL A 113 0.86 21.15 5.29
CA VAL A 113 1.34 21.58 3.97
C VAL A 113 2.79 22.08 4.01
N GLY A 114 3.26 22.55 5.19
CA GLY A 114 4.64 22.96 5.41
C GLY A 114 5.56 21.84 5.89
N ASP A 115 5.14 20.57 5.83
CA ASP A 115 5.97 19.45 6.26
C ASP A 115 7.22 19.32 5.35
N PRO A 116 8.45 19.29 5.91
CA PRO A 116 9.68 19.17 5.13
C PRO A 116 9.77 17.93 4.23
N ALA A 117 8.93 16.91 4.48
CA ALA A 117 8.85 15.72 3.63
C ALA A 117 8.37 16.03 2.20
N PHE A 118 7.72 17.17 1.96
CA PHE A 118 7.37 17.62 0.61
C PHE A 118 8.59 18.13 -0.16
N ASP A 119 9.54 18.78 0.51
CA ASP A 119 10.77 19.28 -0.11
C ASP A 119 11.82 18.18 -0.28
N THR A 120 11.81 17.17 0.59
CA THR A 120 12.72 16.01 0.51
C THR A 120 11.96 14.69 0.55
N PRO A 121 11.43 14.23 -0.59
CA PRO A 121 10.77 12.93 -0.71
C PRO A 121 11.71 11.77 -0.37
N THR A 122 11.31 10.91 0.57
CA THR A 122 12.15 9.77 1.03
C THR A 122 11.45 8.41 0.94
N LYS A 123 10.11 8.38 0.86
CA LYS A 123 9.37 7.12 0.90
C LYS A 123 9.38 6.46 -0.46
N ARG A 124 9.99 5.28 -0.53
CA ARG A 124 10.15 4.51 -1.76
C ARG A 124 8.88 3.73 -2.09
N VAL A 125 8.40 3.88 -3.32
CA VAL A 125 7.19 3.24 -3.85
C VAL A 125 7.45 2.60 -5.21
N GLY A 126 6.67 1.58 -5.56
CA GLY A 126 6.78 0.92 -6.86
C GLY A 126 7.97 -0.01 -7.02
N PRO A 127 8.20 -0.52 -8.24
CA PRO A 127 9.25 -1.49 -8.55
C PRO A 127 10.65 -0.85 -8.54
N PHE A 128 11.67 -1.69 -8.71
CA PHE A 128 13.05 -1.25 -8.94
C PHE A 128 13.30 -0.96 -10.42
N TYR A 129 14.10 0.06 -10.68
CA TYR A 129 14.56 0.47 -12.01
C TYR A 129 16.09 0.47 -12.08
N GLY A 130 16.62 0.24 -13.29
CA GLY A 130 18.03 0.50 -13.58
C GLY A 130 18.36 2.00 -13.56
N HIS A 131 19.64 2.34 -13.49
CA HIS A 131 20.10 3.73 -13.45
C HIS A 131 19.62 4.54 -14.66
N GLU A 132 19.76 3.98 -15.87
CA GLU A 132 19.34 4.64 -17.12
C GLU A 132 17.83 4.86 -17.19
N ASP A 133 17.05 3.83 -16.85
CA ASP A 133 15.58 3.93 -16.81
C ASP A 133 15.11 4.93 -15.75
N ALA A 134 15.79 5.00 -14.61
CA ALA A 134 15.44 5.95 -13.57
C ALA A 134 15.63 7.41 -14.03
N GLY A 135 16.75 7.72 -14.71
CA GLY A 135 16.99 9.04 -15.29
C GLY A 135 15.92 9.41 -16.33
N ARG A 136 15.62 8.49 -17.25
CA ARG A 136 14.58 8.70 -18.26
C ARG A 136 13.20 8.94 -17.64
N LEU A 137 12.82 8.16 -16.63
CA LEU A 137 11.53 8.31 -15.95
C LEU A 137 11.45 9.61 -15.14
N ALA A 138 12.55 10.04 -14.52
CA ALA A 138 12.62 11.33 -13.83
C ALA A 138 12.36 12.49 -14.79
N GLU A 139 12.97 12.48 -15.98
CA GLU A 139 12.78 13.54 -16.97
C GLU A 139 11.38 13.54 -17.60
N GLN A 140 10.92 12.37 -18.05
CA GLN A 140 9.67 12.20 -18.80
C GLN A 140 8.44 12.39 -17.91
N ARG A 141 8.50 11.91 -16.66
CA ARG A 141 7.34 11.85 -15.76
C ARG A 141 7.44 12.79 -14.57
N LYS A 142 8.53 13.54 -14.45
CA LYS A 142 8.82 14.42 -13.30
C LYS A 142 8.74 13.66 -11.97
N TRP A 143 9.29 12.45 -11.96
CA TRP A 143 9.35 11.62 -10.77
C TRP A 143 10.64 11.87 -10.01
N ASP A 144 10.53 12.04 -8.71
CA ASP A 144 11.69 11.96 -7.82
C ASP A 144 12.13 10.50 -7.72
N MET A 145 13.40 10.25 -8.02
CA MET A 145 13.99 8.91 -8.03
C MET A 145 15.18 8.88 -7.06
N ALA A 146 15.29 7.83 -6.25
CA ALA A 146 16.41 7.65 -5.34
C ALA A 146 16.96 6.21 -5.37
N PRO A 147 18.27 6.01 -5.13
CA PRO A 147 18.84 4.68 -5.00
C PRO A 147 18.29 3.96 -3.75
N ASP A 148 18.15 2.64 -3.85
CA ASP A 148 17.69 1.77 -2.77
C ASP A 148 18.70 0.62 -2.54
N ALA A 149 19.67 0.89 -1.66
CA ALA A 149 20.60 -0.09 -1.10
C ALA A 149 21.27 -1.03 -2.12
N GLY A 150 21.69 -0.50 -3.27
CA GLY A 150 22.37 -1.27 -4.32
C GLY A 150 21.47 -2.20 -5.14
N ARG A 151 20.16 -2.24 -4.87
CA ARG A 151 19.17 -3.05 -5.60
C ARG A 151 18.60 -2.35 -6.84
N GLY A 152 18.98 -1.08 -7.05
CA GLY A 152 18.50 -0.23 -8.13
C GLY A 152 17.92 1.08 -7.61
N TRP A 153 17.08 1.69 -8.42
CA TRP A 153 16.42 2.98 -8.17
C TRP A 153 14.93 2.78 -7.98
N ARG A 154 14.30 3.60 -7.14
CA ARG A 154 12.86 3.60 -6.94
C ARG A 154 12.33 5.02 -6.94
N ARG A 155 11.06 5.17 -7.32
CA ARG A 155 10.36 6.43 -7.13
C ARG A 155 10.25 6.72 -5.64
N VAL A 156 10.57 7.94 -5.25
CA VAL A 156 10.31 8.46 -3.92
C VAL A 156 9.14 9.43 -3.95
N VAL A 157 8.39 9.44 -2.85
CA VAL A 157 7.25 10.34 -2.65
C VAL A 157 7.35 10.96 -1.26
N ALA A 158 6.68 12.09 -1.08
CA ALA A 158 6.55 12.73 0.22
C ALA A 158 5.88 11.77 1.21
N SER A 159 6.37 11.77 2.45
CA SER A 159 5.80 11.00 3.56
C SER A 159 5.70 11.89 4.79
N PRO A 160 4.85 12.93 4.74
CA PRO A 160 4.68 13.87 5.84
C PRO A 160 4.15 13.17 7.09
N ARG A 161 4.37 13.79 8.25
CA ARG A 161 3.87 13.24 9.52
C ARG A 161 2.36 13.43 9.60
N PRO A 162 1.58 12.38 9.92
CA PRO A 162 0.14 12.52 10.13
C PRO A 162 -0.11 13.40 11.36
N ARG A 163 -1.08 14.32 11.24
CA ARG A 163 -1.54 15.19 12.34
C ARG A 163 -2.83 14.67 12.96
N GLU A 164 -3.72 14.16 12.13
CA GLU A 164 -5.04 13.63 12.52
C GLU A 164 -5.49 12.57 11.51
N VAL A 165 -6.21 11.55 11.99
CA VAL A 165 -6.76 10.41 11.22
C VAL A 165 -8.26 10.33 11.44
#